data_AF-A0A5C6YVM0-F1
#
_entry.id   AF-A0A5C6YVM0-F1
#
_cell.length_a   1.000
_cell.length_b   1.000
_cell.length_c   1.000
_cell.angle_alpha   90.00
_cell.angle_beta   90.00
_cell.angle_gamma   90.00
#
_symmetry.space_group_name_H-M   'P 1'
#
loop_
_entity.id
_entity.type
_entity.pdbx_description
1 polymer ?
#
loop_
_entity_poly.entity_id
_entity_poly.type
_entity_poly.pdbx_seq_one_letter_code
_entity_poly.pdbx_strand_id
1 'polypeptide(L)'
;MTRPALEDRLQRAWRDDDRLAHLLRPLAALHGAVIRLRVLLYRLGLKRSEPLPVPVIVVGNWVVGGAGKTPTTLALLDTLQRLNLRAGVISRGYGRADEAQVR
;
A
#
# COMPACT_ATOMS: atom_id res chain seq x y z
N MET A 1 4.86 -19.59 -13.53
CA MET A 1 3.88 -19.87 -12.46
C MET A 1 2.59 -19.13 -12.81
N THR A 2 1.61 -19.86 -13.33
CA THR A 2 0.31 -19.37 -13.80
C THR A 2 -0.44 -18.64 -12.69
N ARG A 3 -0.53 -17.30 -12.75
CA ARG A 3 -1.49 -16.56 -11.92
C ARG A 3 -2.87 -17.12 -12.24
N PRO A 4 -3.66 -17.54 -11.24
CA PRO A 4 -4.91 -18.22 -11.51
C PRO A 4 -5.85 -17.24 -12.21
N ALA A 5 -6.57 -17.71 -13.24
CA ALA A 5 -7.54 -16.93 -14.02
C ALA A 5 -8.57 -16.16 -13.17
N LEU A 6 -8.71 -16.50 -11.89
CA LEU A 6 -9.50 -15.81 -10.89
C LEU A 6 -8.97 -14.40 -10.56
N GLU A 7 -7.65 -14.21 -10.43
CA GLU A 7 -7.04 -12.90 -10.10
C GLU A 7 -7.35 -11.89 -11.20
N ASP A 8 -7.15 -12.28 -12.46
CA ASP A 8 -7.44 -11.44 -13.64
C ASP A 8 -8.95 -11.16 -13.80
N ARG A 9 -9.81 -12.11 -13.41
CA ARG A 9 -11.27 -11.91 -13.45
C ARG A 9 -11.74 -10.94 -12.36
N LEU A 10 -11.18 -11.03 -11.15
CA LEU A 10 -11.48 -10.10 -10.06
C LEU A 10 -10.95 -8.69 -10.37
N GLN A 11 -9.75 -8.59 -10.96
CA GLN A 11 -9.17 -7.30 -11.33
C GLN A 11 -9.95 -6.62 -12.45
N ARG A 12 -10.46 -7.36 -13.43
CA ARG A 12 -11.38 -6.84 -14.45
C ARG A 12 -12.70 -6.39 -13.85
N ALA A 13 -13.35 -7.26 -13.06
CA ALA A 13 -14.60 -6.91 -12.41
C ALA A 13 -14.48 -5.64 -11.55
N TRP A 14 -13.34 -5.44 -10.87
CA TRP A 14 -13.05 -4.24 -10.10
C TRP A 14 -12.86 -2.98 -10.97
N ARG A 15 -12.27 -3.10 -12.16
CA ARG A 15 -12.08 -1.97 -13.08
C ARG A 15 -13.35 -1.60 -13.84
N ASP A 16 -14.12 -2.60 -14.26
CA ASP A 16 -15.24 -2.45 -15.18
C ASP A 16 -16.61 -2.38 -14.45
N ASP A 17 -16.62 -2.43 -13.11
CA ASP A 17 -17.82 -2.40 -12.24
C ASP A 17 -18.87 -3.46 -12.64
N ASP A 18 -18.41 -4.66 -12.99
CA ASP A 18 -19.25 -5.77 -13.42
C ASP A 18 -20.22 -6.26 -12.32
N ARG A 19 -21.18 -7.12 -12.68
CA ARG A 19 -22.12 -7.78 -11.74
C ARG A 19 -21.43 -8.43 -10.52
N LEU A 20 -20.21 -8.93 -10.69
CA LEU A 20 -19.40 -9.47 -9.60
C LEU A 20 -18.93 -8.38 -8.62
N ALA A 21 -18.58 -7.19 -9.10
CA ALA A 21 -18.26 -6.05 -8.25
C ALA A 21 -19.47 -5.67 -7.40
N HIS A 22 -20.67 -5.63 -7.99
CA HIS A 22 -21.92 -5.39 -7.27
C HIS A 22 -22.18 -6.41 -6.16
N LEU A 23 -21.93 -7.70 -6.41
CA LEU A 23 -22.08 -8.75 -5.40
C LEU A 23 -21.06 -8.61 -4.26
N LEU A 24 -19.87 -8.10 -4.55
CA LEU A 24 -18.80 -7.86 -3.58
C LEU A 24 -18.93 -6.51 -2.84
N ARG A 25 -19.84 -5.61 -3.25
CA ARG A 25 -20.08 -4.31 -2.59
C ARG A 25 -20.38 -4.40 -1.09
N PRO A 26 -21.26 -5.30 -0.58
CA PRO A 26 -21.49 -5.39 0.86
C PRO A 26 -20.21 -5.78 1.63
N LEU A 27 -19.40 -6.68 1.07
CA LEU A 27 -18.12 -7.05 1.65
C LEU A 27 -17.12 -5.88 1.62
N ALA A 28 -17.09 -5.14 0.51
CA ALA A 28 -16.27 -3.93 0.39
C ALA A 28 -16.71 -2.84 1.39
N ALA A 29 -18.02 -2.69 1.62
CA ALA A 29 -18.56 -1.76 2.61
C ALA A 29 -18.17 -2.16 4.04
N LEU A 30 -18.24 -3.46 4.38
CA LEU A 30 -17.79 -3.98 5.66
C LEU A 30 -16.29 -3.73 5.87
N HIS A 31 -15.47 -4.06 4.88
CA HIS A 31 -14.03 -3.77 4.92
C HIS A 31 -13.77 -2.27 5.07
N GLY A 32 -14.50 -1.43 4.34
CA GLY A 32 -14.45 0.03 4.47
C GLY A 32 -14.80 0.52 5.88
N ALA A 33 -15.81 -0.06 6.53
CA ALA A 33 -16.18 0.26 7.90
C ALA A 33 -15.05 -0.10 8.89
N VAL A 34 -14.42 -1.27 8.73
CA VAL A 34 -13.26 -1.70 9.54
C VAL A 34 -12.07 -0.75 9.36
N ILE A 35 -11.78 -0.33 8.12
CA ILE A 35 -10.70 0.65 7.86
C ILE A 35 -11.02 2.01 8.49
N ARG A 36 -12.27 2.49 8.37
CA ARG A 36 -12.71 3.75 9.00
C ARG A 36 -12.59 3.69 10.52
N LEU A 37 -13.01 2.59 11.13
CA LEU A 37 -12.84 2.36 12.56
C LEU A 37 -11.35 2.39 12.94
N ARG A 38 -10.49 1.71 12.20
CA ARG A 38 -9.04 1.75 12.44
C ARG A 38 -8.49 3.17 12.37
N VAL A 39 -8.84 3.94 11.34
CA VAL A 39 -8.41 5.34 11.20
C VAL A 39 -8.92 6.19 12.37
N LEU A 40 -10.16 5.98 12.79
CA LEU A 40 -10.73 6.66 13.96
C LEU A 40 -9.94 6.34 15.24
N LEU A 41 -9.58 5.08 15.48
CA LEU A 41 -8.76 4.70 16.64
C LEU A 41 -7.38 5.39 16.65
N TYR A 42 -6.75 5.60 15.49
CA TYR A 42 -5.52 6.38 15.41
C TYR A 42 -5.76 7.87 15.66
N ARG A 43 -6.84 8.45 15.11
CA ARG A 43 -7.20 9.87 15.32
C ARG A 43 -7.54 10.17 16.78
N LEU A 44 -8.18 9.23 17.47
CA LEU A 44 -8.51 9.34 18.89
C LEU A 44 -7.30 9.07 19.81
N GLY A 45 -6.11 8.78 19.26
CA GLY A 45 -4.92 8.47 20.05
C GLY A 45 -4.95 7.11 20.77
N LEU A 46 -5.98 6.29 20.54
CA LEU A 46 -6.11 4.95 21.12
C LEU A 46 -5.07 3.96 20.56
N LYS A 47 -4.57 4.23 19.35
CA LYS A 47 -3.40 3.55 18.79
C LYS A 47 -2.21 4.49 18.77
N ARG A 48 -1.08 4.02 19.33
CA ARG A 48 0.18 4.78 19.35
C ARG A 48 0.72 4.98 17.93
N SER A 49 1.09 6.23 17.66
CA SER A 49 1.96 6.61 16.56
C SER A 49 3.25 7.11 17.20
N GLU A 50 4.36 6.40 16.97
CA GLU A 50 5.68 6.82 17.45
C GLU A 50 6.19 7.94 16.52
N PRO A 51 6.49 9.15 17.02
CA PRO A 51 7.13 10.17 16.21
C PRO A 51 8.58 9.77 15.98
N LEU A 52 9.03 9.84 14.72
CA LEU A 52 10.44 9.67 14.40
C LEU A 52 11.16 11.03 14.44
N PRO A 53 12.44 11.08 14.84
CA PRO A 53 13.22 12.32 14.91
C PRO A 53 13.62 12.86 13.52
N VAL A 54 13.23 12.16 12.44
CA VAL A 54 13.54 12.49 11.05
C VAL A 54 12.26 12.67 10.23
N PRO A 55 12.27 13.52 9.19
CA PRO A 55 11.14 13.65 8.28
C PRO A 55 10.91 12.34 7.52
N VAL A 56 9.67 11.84 7.53
CA VAL A 56 9.29 10.58 6.88
C VAL A 56 8.31 10.86 5.73
N ILE A 57 8.65 10.38 4.53
CA ILE A 57 7.79 10.45 3.35
C ILE A 57 7.24 9.05 3.07
N VAL A 58 5.91 8.91 3.06
CA VAL A 58 5.23 7.64 2.78
C VAL A 58 4.72 7.63 1.33
N VAL A 59 5.32 6.79 0.48
CA VAL A 59 4.87 6.58 -0.90
C VAL A 59 3.86 5.44 -0.95
N GLY A 60 2.57 5.78 -1.03
CA GLY A 60 1.46 4.83 -1.11
C GLY A 60 0.81 4.78 -2.50
N ASN A 61 -0.14 3.87 -2.69
CA ASN A 61 -1.04 3.85 -3.84
C ASN A 61 -2.39 3.23 -3.46
N TRP A 62 -3.45 3.70 -4.10
CA TRP A 62 -4.85 3.32 -3.85
C TRP A 62 -5.32 2.12 -4.68
N VAL A 63 -4.58 1.79 -5.75
CA VAL A 63 -4.85 0.69 -6.69
C VAL A 63 -4.01 -0.54 -6.36
N VAL A 64 -4.63 -1.72 -6.46
CA VAL A 64 -3.95 -3.02 -6.35
C VAL A 64 -3.28 -3.34 -7.69
N GLY A 65 -1.98 -3.70 -7.67
CA GLY A 65 -1.20 -4.03 -8.87
C GLY A 65 0.01 -3.11 -9.11
N GLY A 66 0.54 -3.14 -10.33
CA GLY A 66 1.70 -2.36 -10.78
C GLY A 66 1.37 -0.87 -10.93
N ALA A 67 1.27 -0.16 -9.81
CA ALA A 67 0.80 1.21 -9.77
C ALA A 67 1.92 2.24 -9.56
N GLY A 68 3.10 1.95 -10.11
CA GLY A 68 4.19 2.93 -10.15
C GLY A 68 4.85 3.27 -8.81
N LYS A 69 4.46 2.68 -7.68
CA LYS A 69 5.09 2.98 -6.36
C LYS A 69 6.61 2.92 -6.41
N THR A 70 7.17 1.91 -7.07
CA THR A 70 8.62 1.73 -7.21
C THR A 70 9.23 2.81 -8.10
N PRO A 71 8.77 3.05 -9.36
CA PRO A 71 9.20 4.22 -10.14
C PRO A 71 9.10 5.56 -9.40
N THR A 72 7.99 5.82 -8.71
CA THR A 72 7.78 7.05 -7.95
C THR A 72 8.75 7.19 -6.79
N THR A 73 9.02 6.09 -6.08
CA THR A 73 10.00 6.09 -4.98
C THR A 73 11.41 6.35 -5.50
N LEU A 74 11.78 5.78 -6.66
CA LEU A 74 13.08 6.02 -7.28
C LEU A 74 13.23 7.46 -7.76
N ALA A 75 12.21 8.03 -8.40
CA ALA A 75 12.23 9.43 -8.82
C ALA A 75 12.33 10.40 -7.64
N LEU A 76 11.64 10.08 -6.53
CA LEU A 76 11.75 10.84 -5.29
C LEU A 76 13.16 10.75 -4.70
N LEU A 77 13.75 9.55 -4.68
CA LEU A 77 15.10 9.34 -4.18
C LEU A 77 16.14 10.11 -5.02
N ASP A 78 16.03 10.08 -6.35
CA ASP A 78 16.89 10.85 -7.25
C ASP A 78 16.78 12.35 -6.98
N THR A 79 15.57 12.85 -6.77
CA THR A 79 15.34 14.27 -6.44
C THR A 79 15.98 14.64 -5.11
N LEU A 80 15.85 13.80 -4.07
CA LEU A 80 16.45 14.04 -2.77
C LEU A 80 17.99 13.99 -2.82
N GLN A 81 18.55 13.09 -3.63
CA GLN A 81 19.99 13.01 -3.87
C GLN A 81 20.52 14.27 -4.56
N ARG A 82 19.80 14.80 -5.56
CA ARG A 82 20.16 16.09 -6.21
C ARG A 82 20.14 17.28 -5.25
N LEU A 83 19.33 17.21 -4.20
CA LEU A 83 19.29 18.20 -3.12
C LEU A 83 20.36 17.96 -2.04
N ASN A 84 21.30 17.02 -2.25
CA ASN A 84 22.30 16.58 -1.27
C ASN A 84 21.72 16.10 0.07
N LEU A 85 20.48 15.59 0.06
CA LEU A 85 19.83 15.03 1.24
C LEU A 85 20.08 13.52 1.32
N ARG A 86 20.50 13.04 2.50
CA ARG A 86 20.66 11.61 2.78
C ARG A 86 19.29 11.01 3.09
N ALA A 87 18.74 10.23 2.15
CA ALA A 87 17.45 9.56 2.30
C ALA A 87 17.62 8.04 2.41
N GLY A 88 16.94 7.43 3.40
CA GLY A 88 16.82 5.98 3.53
C GLY A 88 15.48 5.49 2.98
N VAL A 89 15.46 4.30 2.38
CA VAL A 89 14.24 3.68 1.86
C VAL A 89 13.91 2.45 2.70
N ILE A 90 12.70 2.42 3.28
CA ILE A 90 12.17 1.25 3.99
C ILE A 90 11.08 0.62 3.13
N SER A 91 11.29 -0.62 2.71
CA SER A 91 10.30 -1.40 1.96
C SER A 91 9.77 -2.54 2.83
N ARG A 92 8.47 -2.83 2.71
CA ARG A 92 7.79 -3.86 3.51
C ARG A 92 8.11 -5.31 3.08
N GLY A 93 8.84 -5.51 1.99
CA GLY A 93 9.32 -6.85 1.57
C GLY A 93 8.24 -7.83 1.11
N TYR A 94 7.14 -7.36 0.50
CA TYR A 94 6.05 -8.22 0.05
C TYR A 94 6.53 -9.21 -1.04
N GLY A 95 6.49 -10.52 -0.76
CA GLY A 95 6.90 -11.58 -1.68
C GLY A 95 8.31 -12.17 -1.46
N ARG A 96 9.03 -11.80 -0.40
CA ARG A 96 10.23 -12.53 0.03
C ARG A 96 9.83 -13.72 0.91
N ALA A 97 10.18 -14.93 0.45
CA ALA A 97 10.04 -16.17 1.23
C ALA A 97 11.18 -16.32 2.27
N ASP A 98 12.21 -15.50 2.17
CA ASP A 98 13.36 -15.56 3.06
C ASP A 98 13.34 -14.36 4.01
N GLU A 99 13.27 -14.68 5.31
CA GLU A 99 13.58 -13.76 6.41
C GLU A 99 14.89 -13.04 6.09
N ALA A 100 14.77 -11.77 5.72
CA ALA A 100 15.92 -10.91 5.54
C ALA A 100 16.48 -10.58 6.93
N GLN A 101 17.42 -11.42 7.34
CA GLN A 101 18.34 -11.24 8.44
C GLN A 101 18.88 -9.81 8.42
N VAL A 102 18.46 -9.01 9.39
CA VAL A 102 18.99 -7.68 9.65
C VAL A 102 20.39 -7.87 10.25
N ARG A 103 21.42 -7.48 9.50
CA ARG A 103 22.75 -7.16 10.02
C ARG A 103 22.96 -5.66 9.90
#